data_AF-A0A084AUV4-F1
#
_entry.id   AF-A0A084AUV4-F1
#
_cell.length_a   1.000
_cell.length_b   1.000
_cell.length_c   1.000
_cell.angle_alpha   90.00
_cell.angle_beta   90.00
_cell.angle_gamma   90.00
#
_symmetry.space_group_name_H-M   'P 1'
#
loop_
_entity.id
_entity.type
_entity.pdbx_description
1 polymer ?
#
loop_
_entity_poly.entity_id
_entity_poly.type
_entity_poly.pdbx_seq_one_letter_code
_entity_poly.pdbx_strand_id
1 'polypeptide(L)'
;MIAFQGLADNAIVPKPLEEYYEQVSDTVDDVRSFYRLFEIPGLGHCGGGRSGLPIHLFDDLKAWVENGIVPESSPVTITNLEGRTEERIICPYPEKPELDQDCGDSGNRDCWLCV
;
A
#
# COMPACT_ATOMS: atom_id res chain seq x y z
N MET A 1 -11.33 8.54 -0.30
CA MET A 1 -11.41 7.30 0.50
C MET A 1 -10.12 6.54 0.33
N ILE A 2 -9.54 6.09 1.44
CA ILE A 2 -8.39 5.19 1.44
C ILE A 2 -8.85 3.88 2.08
N ALA A 3 -8.67 2.77 1.37
CA ALA A 3 -8.80 1.42 1.92
C ALA A 3 -7.42 0.76 1.93
N PHE A 4 -7.20 -0.18 2.84
CA PHE A 4 -6.01 -1.02 2.82
C PHE A 4 -6.36 -2.45 3.16
N GLN A 5 -5.53 -3.39 2.70
CA GLN A 5 -5.66 -4.79 3.04
C GLN A 5 -4.30 -5.47 3.13
N GLY A 6 -4.14 -6.33 4.14
CA GLY A 6 -2.92 -7.08 4.34
C GLY A 6 -2.83 -8.26 3.38
N LEU A 7 -1.74 -8.39 2.63
CA LEU A 7 -1.56 -9.51 1.68
C LEU A 7 -1.31 -10.85 2.37
N ALA A 8 -1.01 -10.84 3.68
CA ALA A 8 -0.90 -12.04 4.50
C ALA A 8 -2.11 -12.23 5.44
N ASP A 9 -3.21 -11.51 5.23
CA ASP A 9 -4.46 -11.71 5.97
C ASP A 9 -5.07 -13.08 5.61
N ASN A 10 -5.15 -13.96 6.61
CA ASN A 10 -5.71 -15.29 6.50
C ASN A 10 -7.14 -15.41 7.07
N ALA A 11 -7.67 -14.34 7.67
CA ALA A 11 -9.03 -14.28 8.19
C ALA A 11 -9.98 -13.68 7.15
N ILE A 12 -9.56 -12.59 6.49
CA ILE A 12 -10.24 -11.98 5.35
C ILE A 12 -9.21 -11.87 4.23
N VAL A 13 -9.26 -12.78 3.27
CA VAL A 13 -8.27 -12.81 2.17
C VAL A 13 -8.36 -11.54 1.31
N PRO A 14 -7.27 -11.13 0.62
CA PRO A 14 -7.25 -9.88 -0.15
C PRO A 14 -8.21 -9.83 -1.35
N LYS A 15 -8.38 -10.98 -2.02
CA LYS A 15 -8.99 -11.04 -3.35
C LYS A 15 -10.40 -10.41 -3.45
N PRO A 16 -11.34 -10.61 -2.51
CA PRO A 16 -12.64 -9.96 -2.57
C PRO A 16 -12.59 -8.43 -2.54
N LEU A 17 -11.60 -7.82 -1.87
CA LEU A 17 -11.46 -6.37 -1.85
C LEU A 17 -10.89 -5.84 -3.18
N GLU A 18 -9.95 -6.57 -3.80
CA GLU A 18 -9.49 -6.29 -5.17
C GLU A 18 -10.67 -6.32 -6.14
N GLU A 19 -11.46 -7.41 -6.12
CA GLU A 19 -12.63 -7.57 -7.00
C GLU A 19 -13.68 -6.48 -6.79
N TYR A 20 -13.84 -6.00 -5.56
CA TYR A 20 -14.71 -4.86 -5.26
C TYR A 20 -14.15 -3.56 -5.85
N TYR A 21 -12.84 -3.31 -5.73
CA TYR A 21 -12.20 -2.14 -6.33
C TYR A 21 -12.32 -2.14 -7.87
N GLU A 22 -12.12 -3.30 -8.49
CA GLU A 22 -12.31 -3.51 -9.93
C GLU A 22 -13.76 -3.24 -10.34
N GLN A 23 -14.76 -3.80 -9.64
CA GLN A 23 -16.18 -3.54 -9.94
C GLN A 23 -16.57 -2.07 -9.81
N VAL A 24 -16.03 -1.35 -8.83
CA VAL A 24 -16.25 0.10 -8.69
C VAL A 24 -15.58 0.85 -9.85
N SER A 25 -14.38 0.43 -10.25
CA SER A 25 -13.63 1.01 -11.38
C SER A 25 -14.32 0.79 -12.73
N ASP A 26 -15.04 -0.32 -12.89
CA ASP A 26 -15.85 -0.59 -14.09
C ASP A 26 -17.18 0.20 -14.11
N THR A 27 -17.64 0.66 -12.94
CA THR A 27 -18.95 1.33 -12.79
C THR A 27 -18.84 2.85 -12.78
N VAL A 28 -17.75 3.39 -12.24
CA VAL A 28 -17.53 4.82 -12.01
C VAL A 28 -16.25 5.24 -12.73
N ASP A 29 -16.33 6.28 -13.55
CA ASP A 29 -15.14 6.82 -14.18
C ASP A 29 -14.21 7.47 -13.15
N ASP A 30 -12.91 7.43 -13.40
CA ASP A 30 -11.89 8.15 -12.60
C ASP A 30 -11.91 7.78 -11.10
N VAL A 31 -12.13 6.51 -10.76
CA VAL A 31 -12.12 6.03 -9.36
C VAL A 31 -10.89 6.46 -8.59
N ARG A 32 -9.72 6.53 -9.23
CA ARG A 32 -8.45 6.90 -8.60
C ARG A 32 -8.41 8.34 -8.06
N SER A 33 -9.30 9.22 -8.52
CA SER A 33 -9.40 10.60 -8.01
C SER A 33 -10.12 10.74 -6.67
N PHE A 34 -10.82 9.68 -6.22
CA PHE A 34 -11.50 9.69 -4.92
C PHE A 34 -11.39 8.40 -4.11
N TYR A 35 -10.94 7.28 -4.68
CA TYR A 35 -10.78 6.00 -4.00
C TYR A 35 -9.47 5.31 -4.38
N ARG A 36 -8.61 5.12 -3.36
CA ARG A 36 -7.35 4.33 -3.47
C ARG A 36 -7.38 3.14 -2.52
N LEU A 37 -7.03 1.97 -3.05
CA LEU A 37 -6.80 0.73 -2.31
C LEU A 37 -5.28 0.52 -2.17
N PHE A 38 -4.78 0.28 -0.96
CA PHE A 38 -3.38 -0.05 -0.71
C PHE A 38 -3.25 -1.49 -0.22
N GLU A 39 -2.52 -2.30 -0.98
CA GLU A 39 -2.16 -3.65 -0.56
C GLU A 39 -0.87 -3.61 0.26
N ILE A 40 -0.87 -4.23 1.43
CA ILE A 40 0.25 -4.14 2.38
C ILE A 40 1.01 -5.48 2.42
N PRO A 41 2.20 -5.59 1.82
CA PRO A 41 2.96 -6.84 1.77
C PRO A 41 3.34 -7.33 3.16
N GLY A 42 2.95 -8.56 3.49
CA GLY A 42 3.33 -9.21 4.76
C GLY A 42 2.53 -8.75 5.99
N LEU A 43 1.57 -7.83 5.86
CA LEU A 43 0.63 -7.49 6.92
C LEU A 43 -0.44 -8.59 7.03
N GLY A 44 -0.71 -9.02 8.27
CA GLY A 44 -1.80 -9.95 8.58
C GLY A 44 -3.16 -9.26 8.74
N HIS A 45 -4.07 -9.90 9.48
CA HIS A 45 -5.41 -9.36 9.75
C HIS A 45 -5.36 -8.09 10.60
N CYS A 46 -5.52 -6.93 9.94
CA CYS A 46 -5.39 -5.58 10.48
C CYS A 46 -4.00 -5.23 11.08
N GLY A 47 -3.13 -6.21 11.27
CA GLY A 47 -1.87 -6.10 11.99
C GLY A 47 -1.12 -7.43 12.05
N GLY A 48 0.09 -7.38 12.61
CA GLY A 48 0.97 -8.55 12.69
C GLY A 48 1.56 -8.95 11.34
N GLY A 49 2.15 -10.15 11.30
CA GLY A 49 2.93 -10.60 10.16
C GLY A 49 4.32 -9.94 10.13
N ARG A 50 4.87 -9.77 8.92
CA ARG A 50 6.20 -9.18 8.70
C ARG A 50 6.14 -7.70 8.31
N SER A 51 4.96 -7.12 8.19
CA SER A 51 4.79 -5.68 7.95
C SER A 51 4.55 -4.93 9.26
N GLY A 52 4.98 -3.67 9.30
CA GLY A 52 4.47 -2.67 10.20
C GLY A 52 3.05 -2.25 9.81
N LEU A 53 2.37 -1.59 10.74
CA LEU A 53 1.06 -0.99 10.49
C LEU A 53 1.21 0.20 9.51
N PRO A 54 0.29 0.38 8.55
CA PRO A 54 0.32 1.48 7.59
C PRO A 54 -0.19 2.80 8.23
N ILE A 55 0.44 3.23 9.32
CA ILE A 55 -0.01 4.36 10.16
C ILE A 55 -0.03 5.70 9.41
N HIS A 56 0.76 5.84 8.34
CA HIS A 56 0.87 7.06 7.56
C HIS A 56 -0.34 7.31 6.65
N LEU A 57 -1.15 6.28 6.34
CA LEU A 57 -2.34 6.43 5.50
C LEU A 57 -3.37 7.43 6.08
N PHE A 58 -3.38 7.66 7.39
CA PHE A 58 -4.25 8.69 7.97
C PHE A 58 -3.74 10.11 7.68
N ASP A 59 -2.42 10.32 7.70
CA ASP A 59 -1.84 11.60 7.30
C ASP A 59 -2.03 11.84 5.81
N ASP A 60 -1.88 10.81 4.99
CA ASP A 60 -2.17 10.84 3.55
C ASP A 60 -3.64 11.19 3.27
N LEU A 61 -4.57 10.61 4.03
CA LEU A 61 -6.00 10.93 3.90
C LEU A 61 -6.27 12.41 4.19
N LYS A 62 -5.69 12.94 5.28
CA LYS A 62 -5.83 14.37 5.61
C LYS A 62 -5.24 15.24 4.51
N ALA A 63 -4.03 14.94 4.04
CA ALA A 63 -3.36 15.70 2.99
C ALA A 63 -4.18 15.69 1.69
N TRP A 64 -4.79 14.56 1.34
CA TRP A 64 -5.65 14.44 0.17
C TRP A 64 -6.94 15.26 0.31
N VAL A 65 -7.65 15.13 1.43
CA VAL A 65 -8.94 15.79 1.64
C VAL A 65 -8.79 17.30 1.84
N GLU A 66 -7.78 17.72 2.62
CA GLU A 66 -7.63 19.12 3.02
C GLU A 66 -6.81 19.93 2.00
N ASN A 67 -5.83 19.30 1.35
CA ASN A 67 -4.86 20.01 0.50
C ASN A 67 -4.85 19.52 -0.96
N GLY A 68 -5.67 18.52 -1.32
CA GLY A 68 -5.69 17.95 -2.67
C GLY A 68 -4.42 17.17 -3.03
N ILE A 69 -3.59 16.79 -2.06
CA ILE A 69 -2.35 16.03 -2.29
C ILE A 69 -2.69 14.55 -2.35
N VAL A 70 -2.70 14.01 -3.57
CA VAL A 70 -3.09 12.62 -3.81
C VAL A 70 -1.91 11.68 -3.46
N PRO A 71 -2.13 10.61 -2.68
CA PRO A 71 -1.03 9.74 -2.22
C PRO A 71 -0.60 8.74 -3.29
N GLU A 72 0.46 9.07 -4.02
CA GLU A 72 1.10 8.20 -5.03
C GLU A 72 1.83 7.01 -4.40
N SER A 73 2.26 7.12 -3.14
CA SER A 73 2.76 6.03 -2.32
C SER A 73 2.65 6.41 -0.85
N SER A 74 2.85 5.46 0.06
CA SER A 74 2.92 5.73 1.51
C SER A 74 4.02 4.88 2.16
N PRO A 75 4.76 5.38 3.16
CA PRO A 75 5.83 4.62 3.78
C PRO A 75 5.30 3.52 4.71
N VAL A 76 6.02 2.40 4.74
CA VAL A 76 5.80 1.29 5.68
C VAL A 76 7.13 0.66 6.09
N THR A 77 7.17 0.03 7.25
CA THR A 77 8.31 -0.79 7.67
C THR A 77 8.06 -2.26 7.37
N ILE A 78 9.02 -3.00 6.83
CA ILE A 78 8.92 -4.46 6.63
C ILE A 78 10.09 -5.15 7.34
N THR A 79 9.80 -6.24 8.05
CA THR A 79 10.81 -7.14 8.61
C THR A 79 11.17 -8.21 7.56
N ASN A 80 12.33 -8.05 6.93
CA ASN A 80 12.84 -8.97 5.91
C ASN A 80 13.12 -10.38 6.47
N LEU A 81 13.43 -11.37 5.62
CA LEU A 81 13.60 -12.78 6.02
C LEU A 81 14.68 -12.98 7.10
N GLU A 82 15.72 -12.16 7.09
CA GLU A 82 16.83 -12.16 8.04
C GLU A 82 16.49 -11.49 9.39
N GLY A 83 15.27 -10.97 9.54
CA GLY A 83 14.80 -10.33 10.77
C GLY A 83 15.19 -8.85 10.89
N ARG A 84 15.68 -8.23 9.80
CA ARG A 84 16.02 -6.80 9.77
C ARG A 84 14.79 -5.99 9.37
N THR A 85 14.58 -4.87 10.04
CA THR A 85 13.56 -3.89 9.66
C THR A 85 14.09 -3.01 8.54
N GLU A 86 13.32 -2.90 7.47
CA GLU A 86 13.59 -2.11 6.27
C GLU A 86 12.48 -1.08 6.08
N GLU A 87 12.81 0.11 5.60
CA GLU A 87 11.82 1.09 5.17
C GLU A 87 11.50 0.88 3.70
N ARG A 88 10.22 0.77 3.38
CA ARG A 88 9.71 0.58 2.02
C ARG A 88 8.49 1.47 1.79
N ILE A 89 7.90 1.36 0.61
CA ILE A 89 6.65 2.02 0.26
C ILE A 89 5.54 0.99 0.01
N ILE A 90 4.30 1.43 0.15
CA ILE A 90 3.08 0.78 -0.36
C ILE A 90 2.51 1.65 -1.48
N CYS A 91 1.95 0.97 -2.49
CA CYS A 91 1.47 1.60 -3.71
C CYS A 91 -0.06 1.49 -3.82
N PRO A 92 -0.72 2.45 -4.49
CA PRO A 92 -2.13 2.35 -4.80
C PRO A 92 -2.35 1.25 -5.85
N TYR A 93 -3.19 0.27 -5.55
CA TYR A 93 -3.60 -0.77 -6.49
C TYR A 93 -4.11 -0.16 -7.81
N PRO A 94 -3.76 -0.73 -8.98
CA PRO A 94 -3.07 -2.00 -9.20
C PRO A 94 -1.55 -1.93 -9.16
N GLU A 95 -0.97 -0.75 -8.88
CA GLU A 95 0.47 -0.59 -8.84
C GLU A 95 1.08 -1.34 -7.66
N LYS A 96 2.30 -1.84 -7.85
CA LYS A 96 3.03 -2.61 -6.85
C LYS A 96 4.39 -1.97 -6.57
N PRO A 97 4.91 -2.11 -5.34
CA PRO A 97 6.25 -1.66 -5.03
C PRO A 97 7.27 -2.58 -5.72
N GLU A 98 8.06 -2.02 -6.63
CA GLU A 98 9.22 -2.68 -7.23
C GLU A 98 10.51 -1.97 -6.82
N LEU A 99 11.57 -2.76 -6.58
CA LEU A 99 12.88 -2.23 -6.25
C LEU A 99 13.55 -1.72 -7.53
N ASP A 100 13.94 -0.45 -7.54
CA ASP A 100 14.81 0.12 -8.55
C ASP A 100 16.17 -0.59 -8.50
N GLN A 101 16.50 -1.28 -9.59
CA GLN A 101 17.74 -2.05 -9.72
C GLN A 101 18.99 -1.16 -9.76
N ASP A 102 18.86 0.09 -10.23
CA ASP A 102 19.98 1.02 -10.29
C ASP A 102 20.32 1.57 -8.89
N CYS A 103 19.31 1.66 -8.01
CA CYS A 103 19.47 2.05 -6.61
C CYS A 103 19.92 0.86 -5.74
N GLY A 104 19.24 -0.29 -5.85
CA GLY A 104 19.66 -1.58 -5.32
C GLY A 104 19.59 -1.78 -3.81
N ASP A 105 19.25 -0.76 -3.03
CA ASP A 105 19.11 -0.86 -1.57
C ASP A 105 17.65 -1.12 -1.16
N SER A 106 17.32 -2.38 -0.87
CA SER A 106 15.96 -2.79 -0.45
C SER A 106 15.53 -2.20 0.89
N GLY A 107 16.49 -1.74 1.72
CA GLY A 107 16.24 -1.11 3.01
C GLY A 107 15.93 0.39 2.91
N ASN A 108 16.21 1.00 1.78
CA ASN A 108 15.95 2.41 1.52
C ASN A 108 14.66 2.57 0.71
N ARG A 109 13.65 3.20 1.31
CA ARG A 109 12.35 3.43 0.66
C ARG A 109 12.45 4.25 -0.63
N ASP A 110 13.46 5.10 -0.76
CA ASP A 110 13.66 5.95 -1.94
C ASP A 110 14.14 5.14 -3.16
N CYS A 111 14.57 3.89 -2.96
CA CYS A 111 14.87 2.93 -4.02
C CYS A 111 13.65 2.15 -4.53
N TRP A 112 12.43 2.46 -4.06
CA TRP A 112 11.21 1.75 -4.48
C TRP A 112 10.33 2.63 -5.36
N LEU A 113 9.74 2.01 -6.37
CA LEU A 113 8.84 2.67 -7.33
C LEU A 113 7.49 1.94 -7.34
N CYS A 114 6.42 2.71 -7.56
CA CYS A 114 5.11 2.15 -7.87
C CYS A 114 5.01 1.95 -9.38
N VAL A 115 4.76 0.71 -9.81
CA VAL A 115 4.67 0.30 -11.21
C VAL A 115 3.46 -0.57 -11.49
#